data_AF-A0A0G1GTS3-F1
#
_entry.id   AF-A0A0G1GTS3-F1
#
_cell.length_a   1.000
_cell.length_b   1.000
_cell.length_c   1.000
_cell.angle_alpha   90.00
_cell.angle_beta   90.00
_cell.angle_gamma   90.00
#
_symmetry.space_group_name_H-M   'P 1'
#
loop_
_entity.id
_entity.type
_entity.pdbx_description
1 polymer ?
#
loop_
_entity_poly.entity_id
_entity_poly.type
_entity_poly.pdbx_seq_one_letter_code
_entity_poly.pdbx_strand_id
1 'polypeptide(L)'
;MLLGLTFVIVFGVLIWVGNNTEKLNEKIRDWQSQKYEQALQKYIDEMRARYAADTDGGKTLEETIDLFINALKAGDIEKASKYYVLEKQEEELNFLRKISMENGNVQQSLEFYVDLMKNGIKKCNDQMDRCTISYYYVSTEDRVLGVKGRSEKILVPAGEKSLRSESFSFNSYANIWKIGE
;
A
#
# COMPACT_ATOMS: atom_id res chain seq x y z
N MET A 1 71.36 -19.92 0.14
CA MET A 1 71.12 -18.50 0.44
C MET A 1 69.93 -17.91 -0.32
N LEU A 2 69.64 -18.30 -1.58
CA LEU A 2 68.48 -17.81 -2.34
C LEU A 2 67.09 -18.21 -1.78
N LEU A 3 66.95 -19.40 -1.19
CA LEU A 3 65.66 -19.92 -0.66
C LEU A 3 65.14 -19.19 0.59
N GLY A 4 66.02 -18.59 1.39
CA GLY A 4 65.60 -17.81 2.56
C GLY A 4 65.04 -16.44 2.20
N LEU A 5 65.58 -15.83 1.13
CA LEU A 5 65.17 -14.51 0.66
C LEU A 5 63.78 -14.54 -0.01
N THR A 6 63.50 -15.59 -0.78
CA THR A 6 62.18 -15.79 -1.41
C THR A 6 61.10 -15.99 -0.36
N PHE A 7 61.39 -16.72 0.72
CA PHE A 7 60.43 -16.95 1.81
C PHE A 7 60.05 -15.65 2.53
N VAL A 8 61.03 -14.78 2.81
CA VAL A 8 60.80 -13.47 3.45
C VAL A 8 59.96 -12.54 2.55
N ILE A 9 60.20 -12.54 1.25
CA ILE A 9 59.42 -11.74 0.30
C ILE A 9 57.98 -12.24 0.22
N VAL A 10 57.77 -13.55 0.11
CA VAL A 10 56.43 -14.14 0.07
C VAL A 10 55.66 -13.86 1.37
N PHE A 11 56.31 -14.03 2.53
CA PHE A 11 55.68 -13.73 3.81
C PHE A 11 55.35 -12.25 3.99
N GLY A 12 56.25 -11.35 3.54
CA GLY A 12 56.01 -9.91 3.53
C GLY A 12 54.82 -9.50 2.66
N VAL A 13 54.67 -10.12 1.48
CA VAL A 13 53.52 -9.90 0.60
C VAL A 13 52.23 -10.43 1.22
N LEU A 14 52.25 -11.60 1.86
CA LEU A 14 51.08 -12.16 2.53
C LEU A 14 50.61 -11.31 3.71
N ILE A 15 51.54 -10.82 4.53
CA ILE A 15 51.23 -9.89 5.63
C ILE A 15 50.69 -8.56 5.08
N TRP A 16 51.28 -8.03 4.01
CA TRP A 16 50.84 -6.77 3.39
C TRP A 16 49.44 -6.88 2.77
N VAL A 17 49.12 -8.00 2.11
CA VAL A 17 47.78 -8.28 1.58
C VAL A 17 46.80 -8.46 2.74
N GLY A 18 47.15 -9.24 3.78
CA GLY A 18 46.32 -9.46 4.96
C GLY A 18 46.01 -8.18 5.73
N ASN A 19 46.95 -7.23 5.84
CA ASN A 19 46.73 -5.94 6.52
C ASN A 19 45.97 -4.91 5.66
N ASN A 20 45.87 -5.09 4.34
CA ASN A 20 45.15 -4.16 3.44
C ASN A 20 43.78 -4.66 3.00
N THR A 21 43.43 -5.92 3.25
CA THR A 21 42.11 -6.49 2.95
C THR A 21 41.00 -5.82 3.75
N GLU A 22 41.23 -5.47 5.02
CA GLU A 22 40.23 -4.78 5.85
C GLU A 22 39.89 -3.39 5.30
N LYS A 23 40.89 -2.59 4.93
CA LYS A 23 40.69 -1.26 4.34
C LYS A 23 40.03 -1.32 2.96
N LEU A 24 40.36 -2.33 2.16
CA LEU A 24 39.70 -2.59 0.88
C LEU A 24 38.23 -2.98 1.06
N ASN A 25 37.95 -3.85 2.02
CA ASN A 25 36.59 -4.30 2.34
C ASN A 25 35.74 -3.16 2.92
N GLU A 26 36.31 -2.31 3.78
CA GLU A 26 35.65 -1.12 4.32
C GLU A 26 35.26 -0.16 3.19
N LYS A 27 36.19 0.15 2.28
CA LYS A 27 35.90 1.02 1.14
C LYS A 27 34.82 0.46 0.20
N ILE A 28 34.79 -0.87 0.00
CA ILE A 28 33.75 -1.54 -0.80
C ILE A 28 32.40 -1.46 -0.09
N ARG A 29 32.36 -1.72 1.22
CA ARG A 29 31.13 -1.61 2.03
C ARG A 29 30.60 -0.18 2.07
N ASP A 30 31.47 0.81 2.24
CA ASP A 30 31.09 2.22 2.22
C ASP A 30 30.52 2.62 0.86
N TRP A 31 31.17 2.21 -0.24
CA TRP A 31 30.65 2.48 -1.58
C TRP A 31 29.30 1.80 -1.84
N GLN A 32 29.11 0.57 -1.37
CA GLN A 32 27.82 -0.12 -1.46
C GLN A 32 26.75 0.57 -0.60
N SER A 33 27.11 1.00 0.62
CA SER A 33 26.23 1.74 1.52
C SER A 33 25.79 3.07 0.89
N GLN A 34 26.73 3.86 0.38
CA GLN A 34 26.43 5.12 -0.29
C GLN A 34 25.53 4.94 -1.52
N LYS A 35 25.77 3.90 -2.33
CA LYS A 35 24.89 3.58 -3.46
C LYS A 35 23.48 3.19 -3.02
N TYR A 36 23.38 2.39 -1.96
CA TYR A 36 22.10 2.00 -1.40
C TYR A 36 21.34 3.21 -0.85
N GLU A 37 22.01 4.07 -0.08
CA GLU A 37 21.45 5.33 0.42
C GLU A 37 20.98 6.25 -0.70
N GLN A 38 21.76 6.41 -1.77
CA GLN A 38 21.36 7.21 -2.93
C GLN A 38 20.13 6.62 -3.64
N ALA A 39 20.09 5.31 -3.82
CA ALA A 39 18.95 4.63 -4.43
C ALA A 39 17.69 4.77 -3.56
N LEU A 40 17.83 4.61 -2.25
CA LEU A 40 16.75 4.80 -1.28
C LEU A 40 16.25 6.25 -1.27
N GLN A 41 17.15 7.22 -1.26
CA GLN A 41 16.81 8.64 -1.29
C GLN A 41 16.06 8.99 -2.58
N LYS A 42 16.56 8.52 -3.73
CA LYS A 42 15.90 8.71 -5.03
C LYS A 42 14.49 8.11 -5.03
N TYR A 43 14.34 6.90 -4.50
CA TYR A 43 13.03 6.26 -4.36
C TYR A 43 12.08 7.05 -3.47
N ILE A 44 12.55 7.56 -2.32
CA ILE A 44 11.76 8.40 -1.42
C ILE A 44 11.33 9.69 -2.11
N ASP A 45 12.22 10.35 -2.84
CA ASP A 45 11.92 11.59 -3.55
C ASP A 45 10.95 11.38 -4.71
N GLU A 46 11.08 10.28 -5.45
CA GLU A 46 10.11 9.87 -6.47
C GLU A 46 8.74 9.59 -5.87
N MET A 47 8.67 8.84 -4.76
CA MET A 47 7.39 8.57 -4.07
C MET A 47 6.78 9.86 -3.56
N ARG A 48 7.57 10.74 -2.92
CA ARG A 48 7.11 12.07 -2.48
C ARG A 48 6.53 12.87 -3.63
N ALA A 49 7.21 12.91 -4.77
CA ALA A 49 6.74 13.64 -5.96
C ALA A 49 5.42 13.07 -6.48
N ARG A 50 5.28 11.74 -6.51
CA ARG A 50 4.02 11.09 -6.94
C ARG A 50 2.87 11.39 -5.99
N TYR A 51 3.09 11.31 -4.68
CA TYR A 51 2.07 11.66 -3.69
C TYR A 51 1.70 13.15 -3.72
N ALA A 52 2.66 14.04 -3.97
CA ALA A 52 2.38 15.47 -4.12
C ALA A 52 1.58 15.77 -5.42
N ALA A 53 1.82 15.01 -6.48
CA ALA A 53 1.10 15.13 -7.75
C ALA A 53 -0.30 14.48 -7.72
N ASP A 54 -0.53 13.51 -6.83
CA ASP A 54 -1.82 12.88 -6.62
C ASP A 54 -2.77 13.83 -5.88
N THR A 55 -3.59 14.53 -6.67
CA THR A 55 -4.54 15.56 -6.20
C THR A 55 -5.98 15.07 -6.20
N ASP A 56 -6.22 13.79 -6.52
CA ASP A 56 -7.55 13.21 -6.61
C ASP A 56 -8.07 12.78 -5.24
N GLY A 57 -8.86 13.64 -4.59
CA GLY A 57 -9.46 13.34 -3.29
C GLY A 57 -10.10 14.57 -2.66
N GLY A 58 -10.93 14.35 -1.64
CA GLY A 58 -11.57 15.40 -0.87
C GLY A 58 -10.68 15.93 0.25
N LYS A 59 -11.02 17.11 0.78
CA LYS A 59 -10.42 17.67 2.00
C LYS A 59 -10.87 16.93 3.25
N THR A 60 -11.95 16.17 3.15
CA THR A 60 -12.44 15.25 4.17
C THR A 60 -12.63 13.87 3.56
N LEU A 61 -12.62 12.83 4.40
CA LEU A 61 -12.91 11.47 3.92
C LEU A 61 -14.34 11.34 3.37
N GLU A 62 -15.29 12.09 3.94
CA GLU A 62 -16.67 12.14 3.47
C GLU A 62 -16.74 12.69 2.04
N GLU A 63 -16.02 13.78 1.77
CA GLU A 63 -15.91 14.35 0.43
C GLU A 63 -15.22 13.38 -0.55
N THR A 64 -14.18 12.65 -0.12
CA THR A 64 -13.55 11.62 -0.96
C THR A 64 -14.53 10.51 -1.33
N ILE A 65 -15.35 10.05 -0.38
CA ILE A 65 -16.38 9.03 -0.64
C ILE A 65 -17.44 9.57 -1.61
N ASP A 66 -17.89 10.81 -1.43
CA ASP A 66 -18.87 11.42 -2.35
C ASP A 66 -18.31 11.54 -3.77
N LEU A 67 -17.06 11.98 -3.90
CA LEU A 67 -16.36 12.05 -5.19
C LEU A 67 -16.25 10.66 -5.86
N PHE A 68 -15.94 9.62 -5.08
CA PHE A 68 -15.89 8.24 -5.54
C PHE A 68 -17.26 7.73 -6.00
N ILE A 69 -18.30 7.90 -5.19
CA ILE A 69 -19.67 7.51 -5.52
C ILE A 69 -20.13 8.21 -6.80
N ASN A 70 -19.85 9.51 -6.94
CA ASN A 70 -20.23 10.28 -8.11
C ASN A 70 -19.53 9.80 -9.38
N ALA A 71 -18.24 9.48 -9.31
CA ALA A 71 -17.51 8.90 -10.44
C ALA A 71 -18.07 7.53 -10.83
N LEU A 72 -18.32 6.64 -9.86
CA LEU A 72 -18.94 5.34 -10.13
C LEU A 72 -20.35 5.46 -10.75
N LYS A 73 -21.19 6.37 -10.25
CA LYS A 73 -22.53 6.64 -10.83
C LYS A 73 -22.44 7.16 -12.27
N ALA A 74 -21.39 7.91 -12.59
CA ALA A 74 -21.11 8.37 -13.94
C ALA A 74 -20.50 7.28 -14.85
N GLY A 75 -20.17 6.10 -14.31
CA GLY A 75 -19.47 5.03 -15.02
C GLY A 75 -17.97 5.32 -15.24
N ASP A 76 -17.43 6.36 -14.62
CA ASP A 76 -16.03 6.76 -14.74
C ASP A 76 -15.15 5.97 -13.75
N ILE A 77 -14.89 4.71 -14.11
CA ILE A 77 -14.08 3.80 -13.30
C ILE A 77 -12.62 4.25 -13.18
N GLU A 78 -12.10 4.97 -14.18
CA GLU A 78 -10.75 5.54 -14.13
C GLU A 78 -10.67 6.60 -13.05
N LYS A 79 -11.60 7.57 -13.06
CA LYS A 79 -11.66 8.58 -12.01
C LYS A 79 -11.96 7.99 -10.64
N ALA A 80 -12.87 7.01 -10.55
CA ALA A 80 -13.18 6.34 -9.29
C ALA A 80 -11.94 5.66 -8.68
N SER A 81 -11.14 4.96 -9.50
CA SER A 81 -9.90 4.33 -9.04
C SER A 81 -8.87 5.32 -8.49
N LYS A 82 -8.89 6.57 -8.96
CA LYS A 82 -7.98 7.61 -8.49
C LYS A 82 -8.22 8.06 -7.07
N TYR A 83 -9.39 7.84 -6.49
CA TYR A 83 -9.64 8.22 -5.09
C TYR A 83 -9.02 7.26 -4.07
N TYR A 84 -8.48 6.13 -4.52
CA TYR A 84 -7.69 5.24 -3.69
C TYR A 84 -6.24 5.71 -3.52
N VAL A 85 -5.59 5.24 -2.45
CA VAL A 85 -4.15 5.42 -2.24
C VAL A 85 -3.35 4.97 -3.47
N LEU A 86 -2.23 5.65 -3.73
CA LEU A 86 -1.47 5.59 -4.97
C LEU A 86 -1.11 4.15 -5.39
N GLU A 87 -0.78 3.31 -4.41
CA GLU A 87 -0.37 1.92 -4.57
C GLU A 87 -1.52 1.01 -4.99
N LYS A 88 -2.77 1.40 -4.71
CA LYS A 88 -3.98 0.61 -5.01
C LYS A 88 -4.70 1.05 -6.27
N GLN A 89 -4.42 2.23 -6.81
CA GLN A 89 -5.17 2.77 -7.96
C GLN A 89 -5.25 1.80 -9.15
N GLU A 90 -4.16 1.08 -9.46
CA GLU A 90 -4.15 0.12 -10.56
C GLU A 90 -4.95 -1.16 -10.24
N GLU A 91 -4.79 -1.69 -9.02
CA GLU A 91 -5.56 -2.84 -8.53
C GLU A 91 -7.07 -2.53 -8.57
N GLU A 92 -7.44 -1.36 -8.05
CA GLU A 92 -8.83 -0.91 -7.97
C GLU A 92 -9.39 -0.59 -9.35
N LEU A 93 -8.61 -0.01 -10.27
CA LEU A 93 -9.04 0.16 -11.66
C LEU A 93 -9.37 -1.18 -12.31
N ASN A 94 -8.53 -2.20 -12.10
CA ASN A 94 -8.76 -3.53 -12.65
C ASN A 94 -9.98 -4.20 -12.00
N PHE A 95 -10.16 -4.05 -10.69
CA PHE A 95 -11.35 -4.51 -9.98
C PHE A 95 -12.62 -3.83 -10.50
N LEU A 96 -12.63 -2.50 -10.55
CA LEU A 96 -13.74 -1.69 -11.04
C LEU A 96 -14.11 -2.04 -12.49
N ARG A 97 -13.10 -2.23 -13.36
CA ARG A 97 -13.29 -2.68 -14.74
C ARG A 97 -13.95 -4.05 -14.82
N LYS A 98 -13.54 -4.98 -13.96
CA LYS A 98 -14.13 -6.32 -13.91
C LYS A 98 -15.60 -6.23 -13.49
N ILE A 99 -15.89 -5.53 -12.38
CA ILE A 99 -17.25 -5.44 -11.86
C ILE A 99 -18.19 -4.63 -12.76
N SER A 100 -17.68 -3.67 -13.53
CA SER A 100 -18.47 -2.88 -14.49
C SER A 100 -18.94 -3.71 -15.68
N MET A 101 -18.19 -4.73 -16.06
CA MET A 101 -18.61 -5.68 -17.11
C MET A 101 -19.65 -6.68 -16.62
N GLU A 102 -19.77 -6.87 -15.30
CA GLU A 102 -20.61 -7.90 -14.68
C GLU A 102 -21.97 -7.35 -14.17
N ASN A 103 -22.41 -6.16 -14.60
CA ASN A 103 -23.69 -5.45 -14.37
C ASN A 103 -24.28 -5.35 -12.93
N GLY A 104 -24.05 -6.31 -12.03
CA GLY A 104 -24.53 -6.33 -10.64
C GLY A 104 -23.50 -5.87 -9.62
N ASN A 105 -22.20 -5.95 -9.93
CA ASN A 105 -21.17 -5.74 -8.91
C ASN A 105 -20.83 -4.25 -8.66
N VAL A 106 -21.03 -3.36 -9.65
CA VAL A 106 -20.88 -1.89 -9.42
C VAL A 106 -21.94 -1.37 -8.46
N GLN A 107 -23.18 -1.83 -8.59
CA GLN A 107 -24.28 -1.44 -7.71
C GLN A 107 -24.00 -1.86 -6.25
N GLN A 108 -23.43 -3.04 -6.03
CA GLN A 108 -23.01 -3.48 -4.69
C GLN A 108 -21.91 -2.60 -4.10
N SER A 109 -20.97 -2.12 -4.93
CA SER A 109 -19.95 -1.16 -4.49
C SER A 109 -20.59 0.18 -4.09
N LEU A 110 -21.52 0.70 -4.88
CA LEU A 110 -22.26 1.92 -4.54
C LEU A 110 -23.05 1.77 -3.22
N GLU A 111 -23.78 0.67 -3.05
CA GLU A 111 -24.54 0.37 -1.84
C GLU A 111 -23.64 0.28 -0.61
N PHE A 112 -22.48 -0.36 -0.74
CA PHE A 112 -21.50 -0.41 0.33
C PHE A 112 -21.09 0.98 0.81
N TYR A 113 -20.68 1.88 -0.09
CA TYR A 113 -20.24 3.22 0.32
C TYR A 113 -21.40 4.10 0.82
N VAL A 114 -22.60 3.95 0.26
CA VAL A 114 -23.81 4.64 0.77
C VAL A 114 -24.13 4.19 2.20
N ASP A 115 -24.11 2.89 2.47
CA ASP A 115 -24.34 2.35 3.81
C ASP A 115 -23.22 2.72 4.78
N LEU A 116 -21.97 2.73 4.31
CA LEU A 116 -20.80 3.17 5.07
C LEU A 116 -20.98 4.62 5.53
N MET A 117 -21.43 5.51 4.65
CA MET A 117 -21.69 6.92 4.99
C MET A 117 -22.88 7.10 5.94
N LYS A 118 -23.90 6.26 5.80
CA LYS A 118 -25.14 6.38 6.59
C LYS A 118 -25.02 5.78 7.99
N ASN A 119 -24.38 4.62 8.11
CA ASN A 119 -24.39 3.80 9.32
C ASN A 119 -23.00 3.69 9.97
N GLY A 120 -21.97 4.20 9.29
CA GLY A 120 -20.58 4.08 9.69
C GLY A 120 -20.23 4.84 10.96
N ILE A 121 -19.48 4.17 11.84
CA ILE A 121 -18.79 4.78 12.95
C ILE A 121 -17.34 5.02 12.53
N LYS A 122 -16.94 6.29 12.50
CA LYS A 122 -15.57 6.72 12.20
C LYS A 122 -14.67 6.58 13.43
N LYS A 123 -13.51 5.97 13.25
CA LYS A 123 -12.41 5.90 14.23
C LYS A 123 -11.11 6.30 13.55
N CYS A 124 -10.34 7.18 14.16
CA CYS A 124 -9.05 7.61 13.63
C CYS A 124 -7.93 7.33 14.63
N ASN A 125 -6.70 7.22 14.15
CA ASN A 125 -5.53 7.17 15.01
C ASN A 125 -5.20 8.55 15.62
N ASP A 126 -4.26 8.56 16.57
CA ASP A 126 -3.87 9.78 17.30
C ASP A 126 -3.29 10.87 16.39
N GLN A 127 -2.63 10.48 15.29
CA GLN A 127 -2.07 11.39 14.30
C GLN A 127 -3.13 11.96 13.35
N MET A 128 -4.36 11.42 13.38
CA MET A 128 -5.46 11.77 12.47
C MET A 128 -5.12 11.63 10.98
N ASP A 129 -4.13 10.81 10.65
CA ASP A 129 -3.70 10.53 9.27
C ASP A 129 -4.27 9.20 8.74
N ARG A 130 -4.88 8.39 9.59
CA ARG A 130 -5.57 7.17 9.23
C ARG A 130 -6.89 7.06 9.98
N CYS A 131 -7.95 6.78 9.22
CA CYS A 131 -9.28 6.57 9.78
C CYS A 131 -9.91 5.31 9.18
N THR A 132 -10.70 4.62 9.98
CA THR A 132 -11.55 3.52 9.54
C THR A 132 -13.00 3.89 9.82
N ILE A 133 -13.86 3.74 8.82
CA ILE A 133 -15.30 3.76 9.04
C ILE A 133 -15.78 2.32 9.06
N SER A 134 -16.59 1.97 10.06
CA SER A 134 -17.13 0.61 10.18
C SER A 134 -18.58 0.60 10.63
N TYR A 135 -19.37 -0.33 10.10
CA TYR A 135 -20.75 -0.53 10.51
C TYR A 135 -21.11 -2.02 10.58
N TYR A 136 -22.04 -2.34 11.47
CA TYR A 136 -22.62 -3.68 11.54
C TYR A 136 -23.85 -3.76 10.64
N TYR A 137 -24.01 -4.88 9.95
CA TYR A 137 -25.19 -5.22 9.17
C TYR A 137 -25.59 -6.66 9.46
N VAL A 138 -26.84 -6.99 9.20
CA VAL A 138 -27.38 -8.34 9.31
C VAL A 138 -27.66 -8.85 7.90
N SER A 139 -27.03 -9.94 7.51
CA SER A 139 -27.31 -10.59 6.22
C SER A 139 -28.68 -11.24 6.27
N THR A 140 -29.50 -11.05 5.24
CA THR A 140 -30.76 -11.79 5.07
C THR A 140 -30.56 -13.17 4.46
N GLU A 141 -29.34 -13.46 4.01
CA GLU A 141 -28.98 -14.66 3.27
C GLU A 141 -27.78 -15.35 3.91
N ASP A 142 -27.73 -16.69 3.79
CA ASP A 142 -26.57 -17.48 4.14
C ASP A 142 -25.41 -17.16 3.20
N ARG A 143 -24.21 -16.97 3.75
CA ARG A 143 -23.02 -16.64 2.97
C ARG A 143 -21.90 -17.61 3.25
N VAL A 144 -21.16 -17.94 2.20
CA VAL A 144 -20.02 -18.84 2.29
C VAL A 144 -18.75 -18.06 2.02
N LEU A 145 -17.95 -17.82 3.06
CA LEU A 145 -16.68 -17.10 2.97
C LEU A 145 -15.53 -18.08 2.76
N GLY A 146 -14.70 -17.83 1.75
CA GLY A 146 -13.44 -18.57 1.57
C GLY A 146 -12.34 -18.00 2.45
N VAL A 147 -11.54 -18.87 3.08
CA VAL A 147 -10.38 -18.42 3.86
C VAL A 147 -9.15 -18.36 2.96
N LYS A 148 -8.52 -17.18 2.85
CA LYS A 148 -7.33 -16.99 2.00
C LYS A 148 -6.23 -18.00 2.37
N GLY A 149 -5.77 -18.77 1.38
CA GLY A 149 -4.73 -19.79 1.57
C GLY A 149 -5.22 -21.14 2.12
N ARG A 150 -6.53 -21.34 2.31
CA ARG A 150 -7.13 -22.61 2.75
C ARG A 150 -8.30 -23.00 1.83
N SER A 151 -8.55 -24.30 1.71
CA SER A 151 -9.74 -24.83 1.01
C SER A 151 -11.01 -24.76 1.85
N GLU A 152 -10.87 -24.48 3.15
CA GLU A 152 -11.97 -24.33 4.10
C GLU A 152 -12.87 -23.14 3.74
N LYS A 153 -14.17 -23.36 3.93
CA LYS A 153 -15.21 -22.35 3.75
C LYS A 153 -15.95 -22.16 5.07
N ILE A 154 -16.21 -20.91 5.43
CA ILE A 154 -16.97 -20.54 6.63
C ILE A 154 -18.40 -20.22 6.18
N LEU A 155 -19.37 -20.96 6.71
CA LEU A 155 -20.78 -20.63 6.56
C LEU A 155 -21.14 -19.55 7.60
N VAL A 156 -21.56 -18.40 7.11
CA VAL A 156 -22.12 -17.30 7.91
C VAL A 156 -23.63 -17.33 7.68
N PRO A 157 -24.43 -17.76 8.66
CA PRO A 157 -25.87 -17.89 8.48
C PRO A 157 -26.55 -16.53 8.34
N ALA A 158 -27.71 -16.52 7.68
CA ALA A 158 -28.63 -15.40 7.70
C ALA A 158 -28.97 -15.02 9.15
N GLY A 159 -29.13 -13.73 9.42
CA GLY A 159 -29.36 -13.21 10.77
C GLY A 159 -28.09 -12.91 11.57
N GLU A 160 -26.92 -13.38 11.13
CA GLU A 160 -25.65 -13.09 11.81
C GLU A 160 -25.21 -11.64 11.58
N LYS A 161 -24.79 -10.98 12.66
CA LYS A 161 -24.19 -9.64 12.59
C LYS A 161 -22.80 -9.74 11.98
N SER A 162 -22.62 -9.04 10.87
CA SER A 162 -21.34 -8.95 10.18
C SER A 162 -20.81 -7.52 10.24
N LEU A 163 -19.49 -7.37 10.31
CA LEU A 163 -18.84 -6.06 10.26
C LEU A 163 -18.45 -5.77 8.81
N ARG A 164 -18.76 -4.56 8.35
CA ARG A 164 -18.13 -3.96 7.17
C ARG A 164 -17.26 -2.79 7.62
N SER A 165 -16.16 -2.58 6.92
CA SER A 165 -15.28 -1.46 7.18
C SER A 165 -14.56 -1.05 5.92
N GLU A 166 -14.22 0.24 5.85
CA GLU A 166 -13.28 0.79 4.87
C GLU A 166 -12.28 1.66 5.61
N SER A 167 -11.02 1.59 5.20
CA SER A 167 -9.97 2.43 5.77
C SER A 167 -9.65 3.58 4.83
N PHE A 168 -9.10 4.64 5.40
CA PHE A 168 -8.79 5.90 4.72
C PHE A 168 -7.45 6.41 5.21
N SER A 169 -6.67 6.95 4.29
CA SER A 169 -5.35 7.52 4.57
C SER A 169 -5.29 8.98 4.11
N PHE A 170 -4.70 9.82 4.94
CA PHE A 170 -4.47 11.21 4.63
C PHE A 170 -3.16 11.37 3.85
N ASN A 171 -3.25 11.86 2.62
CA ASN A 171 -2.10 12.28 1.84
C ASN A 171 -1.69 13.70 2.25
N SER A 172 -0.72 13.80 3.15
CA SER A 172 -0.21 15.09 3.65
C SER A 172 0.52 15.93 2.60
N TYR A 173 0.98 15.33 1.50
CA TYR A 173 1.65 16.06 0.42
C TYR A 173 0.69 16.86 -0.45
N ALA A 174 -0.56 16.42 -0.60
CA ALA A 174 -1.61 17.10 -1.35
C ALA A 174 -2.75 17.64 -0.47
N ASN A 175 -2.73 17.37 0.83
CA ASN A 175 -3.77 17.72 1.80
C ASN A 175 -5.15 17.21 1.36
N ILE A 176 -5.25 15.91 1.12
CA ILE A 176 -6.47 15.21 0.69
C ILE A 176 -6.58 13.85 1.38
N TRP A 177 -7.81 13.34 1.49
CA TRP A 177 -8.09 11.99 1.95
C TRP A 177 -8.19 11.01 0.79
N LYS A 178 -7.72 9.78 1.01
CA LYS A 178 -7.72 8.68 0.04
C LYS A 178 -8.37 7.44 0.65
N ILE A 179 -8.97 6.62 -0.20
CA ILE A 179 -9.53 5.32 0.19
C ILE A 179 -8.40 4.28 0.27
N GLY A 180 -8.39 3.49 1.34
CA GLY A 180 -7.41 2.47 1.63
C GLY A 180 -6.28 2.89 2.56
N GLU A 181 -5.56 1.87 3.05
CA GLU A 181 -4.25 1.95 3.72
C GLU A 181 -3.12 1.55 2.79
#